data_AF-A0A5C6QKF0-F1
#
_entry.id   AF-A0A5C6QKF0-F1
#
_cell.length_a   1.000
_cell.length_b   1.000
_cell.length_c   1.000
_cell.angle_alpha   90.00
_cell.angle_beta   90.00
_cell.angle_gamma   90.00
#
_symmetry.space_group_name_H-M   'P 1'
#
loop_
_entity.id
_entity.type
_entity.pdbx_description
1 polymer ?
#
loop_
_entity_poly.entity_id
_entity_poly.type
_entity_poly.pdbx_seq_one_letter_code
_entity_poly.pdbx_strand_id
1 'polypeptide(L)'
;MDISSLLQLSKAAKSRSIVSLFADSESRVENYSTASAGLYLDFSKQNITSSELNQLFELAEKSNLAEKIKAQFSGEVINNTEKRAVLHSVLRAPDVIKQKILAASADEVIATEQHMAEIVDDISTGKLLSASGEKFTDVIAIGIGGSYYGIKVSLSALNTFHTTGLNAHVIANVDGAAVEEKLAKLNVATTLVVVISKTFTTQETLLNALAVKNWMLKHSADADIIEKQWFAVSTNISKATEFGVLAKNILPMWDWVGGRFSLWSAVGLPLALVIGNENFNKLKQGAYQMDQHFQNTPFEQNMPVLMALLGIWNRNALQYSSLAILPYDHSLRALPGYLQQTDMESNGKSVSNAGEKLAWQTAPTVFGQEGTNGQHAFMQLMHQSDEIIPTDFIVCLKGASKLPEHHQVLVANCFAQSEALMRGKTLAEVEDELTVAGLTAEDIAMLAPHKTMKGNTPSNTLLLDKMTPENLGALLALYEHKIFVQGVIWQLNSFDQWGVELGKQLGNSILAAMKGGETTMLSASSQNLIKRFNTSTHK
;
A
#
# COMPACT_ATOMS: atom_id res chain seq x y z
N MET A 1 -27.91 10.83 10.46
CA MET A 1 -27.02 11.35 9.42
C MET A 1 -26.45 10.15 8.72
N ASP A 2 -26.66 10.04 7.41
CA ASP A 2 -26.12 8.98 6.56
C ASP A 2 -25.18 9.60 5.52
N ILE A 3 -24.48 8.77 4.74
CA ILE A 3 -23.55 9.27 3.71
C ILE A 3 -24.28 10.16 2.69
N SER A 4 -25.54 9.85 2.37
CA SER A 4 -26.38 10.62 1.44
C SER A 4 -26.59 12.07 1.90
N SER A 5 -26.70 12.29 3.21
CA SER A 5 -26.87 13.63 3.79
C SER A 5 -25.61 14.53 3.69
N LEU A 6 -24.43 13.95 3.44
CA LEU A 6 -23.17 14.72 3.32
C LEU A 6 -23.19 15.71 2.15
N LEU A 7 -23.90 15.40 1.05
CA LEU A 7 -24.05 16.31 -0.08
C LEU A 7 -24.69 17.63 0.33
N GLN A 8 -25.70 17.58 1.21
CA GLN A 8 -26.35 18.77 1.72
C GLN A 8 -25.43 19.58 2.65
N LEU A 9 -24.64 18.92 3.48
CA LEU A 9 -23.68 19.56 4.38
C LEU A 9 -22.58 20.31 3.63
N SER A 10 -22.14 19.77 2.50
CA SER A 10 -21.07 20.37 1.71
C SER A 10 -21.43 21.66 0.96
N LYS A 11 -22.69 22.12 0.99
CA LYS A 11 -23.12 23.31 0.21
C LYS A 11 -22.28 24.55 0.51
N ALA A 12 -22.03 24.83 1.79
CA ALA A 12 -21.20 25.95 2.21
C ALA A 12 -19.71 25.74 1.89
N ALA A 13 -19.24 24.49 1.96
CA ALA A 13 -17.87 24.13 1.60
C ALA A 13 -17.57 24.36 0.11
N LYS A 14 -18.56 24.08 -0.76
CA LYS A 14 -18.44 24.30 -2.21
C LYS A 14 -18.36 25.79 -2.60
N SER A 15 -18.80 26.70 -1.73
CA SER A 15 -18.80 28.15 -2.00
C SER A 15 -17.68 28.92 -1.30
N ARG A 16 -16.81 28.27 -0.52
CA ARG A 16 -15.69 28.94 0.18
C ARG A 16 -14.34 28.53 -0.40
N SER A 17 -13.31 29.29 -0.04
CA SER A 17 -11.92 28.91 -0.27
C SER A 17 -11.30 28.32 0.99
N ILE A 18 -10.35 27.40 0.85
CA ILE A 18 -9.55 26.90 1.98
C ILE A 18 -8.77 28.06 2.61
N VAL A 19 -8.26 28.99 1.80
CA VAL A 19 -7.54 30.18 2.28
C VAL A 19 -8.38 31.01 3.25
N SER A 20 -9.69 31.16 3.03
CA SER A 20 -10.54 31.93 3.95
C SER A 20 -10.70 31.28 5.32
N LEU A 21 -10.40 29.99 5.45
CA LEU A 21 -10.40 29.29 6.73
C LEU A 21 -9.17 29.63 7.59
N PHE A 22 -8.12 30.22 7.01
CA PHE A 22 -6.89 30.61 7.71
C PHE A 22 -6.92 32.05 8.27
N ALA A 23 -8.12 32.66 8.39
CA ALA A 23 -8.27 33.99 8.99
C ALA A 23 -7.67 34.08 10.40
N ASP A 24 -7.77 33.00 11.18
CA ASP A 24 -7.00 32.76 12.40
C ASP A 24 -6.11 31.52 12.17
N SER A 25 -4.92 31.76 11.62
CA SER A 25 -4.02 30.69 11.16
C SER A 25 -3.49 29.82 12.30
N GLU A 26 -3.15 30.41 13.45
CA GLU A 26 -2.55 29.67 14.57
C GLU A 26 -3.53 28.67 15.16
N SER A 27 -4.75 29.13 15.47
CA SER A 27 -5.79 28.24 16.01
C SER A 27 -6.22 27.18 14.99
N ARG A 28 -6.19 27.48 13.68
CA ARG A 28 -6.51 26.49 12.65
C ARG A 28 -5.48 25.36 12.62
N VAL A 29 -4.19 25.67 12.64
CA VAL A 29 -3.15 24.62 12.59
C VAL A 29 -3.19 23.76 13.86
N GLU A 30 -3.34 24.39 15.03
CA GLU A 30 -3.44 23.67 16.31
C GLU A 30 -4.64 22.71 16.34
N ASN A 31 -5.82 23.17 15.89
CA ASN A 31 -7.03 22.34 15.89
C ASN A 31 -7.07 21.30 14.76
N TYR A 32 -6.23 21.44 13.74
CA TYR A 32 -6.22 20.59 12.54
C TYR A 32 -4.89 19.87 12.35
N SER A 33 -4.28 19.49 13.47
CA SER A 33 -3.10 18.64 13.49
C SER A 33 -3.18 17.60 14.60
N THR A 34 -2.48 16.49 14.44
CA THR A 34 -2.34 15.46 15.48
C THR A 34 -1.03 14.70 15.32
N ALA A 35 -0.49 14.16 16.40
CA ALA A 35 0.74 13.39 16.40
C ALA A 35 0.58 12.08 17.18
N SER A 36 1.05 10.98 16.60
CA SER A 36 1.03 9.67 17.25
C SER A 36 1.98 8.69 16.56
N ALA A 37 2.53 7.74 17.32
CA ALA A 37 3.44 6.68 16.83
C ALA A 37 4.57 7.18 15.90
N GLY A 38 5.19 8.32 16.21
CA GLY A 38 6.28 8.90 15.43
C GLY A 38 5.86 9.63 14.13
N LEU A 39 4.55 9.80 13.92
CA LEU A 39 3.96 10.52 12.80
C LEU A 39 3.29 11.81 13.28
N TYR A 40 3.33 12.85 12.45
CA TYR A 40 2.57 14.08 12.62
C TYR A 40 1.73 14.34 11.37
N LEU A 41 0.43 14.55 11.54
CA LEU A 41 -0.51 14.86 10.48
C LEU A 41 -0.94 16.32 10.60
N ASP A 42 -0.66 17.13 9.58
CA ASP A 42 -1.31 18.43 9.34
C ASP A 42 -2.41 18.23 8.31
N PHE A 43 -3.67 18.42 8.73
CA PHE A 43 -4.85 18.38 7.88
C PHE A 43 -5.55 19.74 7.82
N SER A 44 -4.85 20.82 8.20
CA SER A 44 -5.35 22.20 8.17
C SER A 44 -5.63 22.70 6.75
N LYS A 45 -5.06 22.09 5.71
CA LYS A 45 -5.32 22.44 4.31
C LYS A 45 -6.50 21.67 3.71
N GLN A 46 -7.43 21.17 4.55
CA GLN A 46 -8.69 20.58 4.11
C GLN A 46 -9.80 21.62 4.01
N ASN A 47 -10.71 21.48 3.04
CA ASN A 47 -11.88 22.34 2.91
C ASN A 47 -12.99 21.92 3.90
N ILE A 48 -12.72 22.08 5.19
CA ILE A 48 -13.62 21.65 6.27
C ILE A 48 -13.49 22.57 7.51
N THR A 49 -14.61 22.76 8.20
CA THR A 49 -14.75 23.52 9.45
C THR A 49 -15.02 22.58 10.63
N SER A 50 -14.90 23.09 11.86
CA SER A 50 -15.01 22.23 13.05
C SER A 50 -16.45 21.73 13.23
N SER A 51 -17.44 22.53 12.82
CA SER A 51 -18.85 22.10 12.82
C SER A 51 -19.12 20.98 11.80
N GLU A 52 -18.49 21.01 10.63
CA GLU A 52 -18.62 19.94 9.64
C GLU A 52 -17.86 18.69 10.08
N LEU A 53 -16.67 18.85 10.66
CA LEU A 53 -15.89 17.74 11.20
C LEU A 53 -16.61 17.05 12.37
N ASN A 54 -17.24 17.80 13.27
CA ASN A 54 -18.07 17.25 14.35
C ASN A 54 -19.23 16.39 13.80
N GLN A 55 -19.85 16.81 12.70
CA GLN A 55 -20.90 16.01 12.05
C GLN A 55 -20.35 14.71 11.45
N LEU A 56 -19.09 14.69 11.00
CA LEU A 56 -18.42 13.46 10.57
C LEU A 56 -18.11 12.53 11.74
N PHE A 57 -17.79 13.05 12.93
CA PHE A 57 -17.67 12.23 14.13
C PHE A 57 -19.01 11.61 14.51
N GLU A 58 -20.11 12.38 14.46
CA GLU A 58 -21.45 11.82 14.67
C GLU A 58 -21.81 10.71 13.65
N LEU A 59 -21.34 10.83 12.40
CA LEU A 59 -21.50 9.78 11.39
C LEU A 59 -20.72 8.51 11.77
N ALA A 60 -19.49 8.66 12.27
CA ALA A 60 -18.68 7.54 12.75
C ALA A 60 -19.35 6.82 13.94
N GLU A 61 -19.87 7.58 14.92
CA GLU A 61 -20.61 7.04 16.05
C GLU A 61 -21.87 6.30 15.60
N LYS A 62 -22.68 6.89 14.72
CA LYS A 62 -23.90 6.25 14.17
C LYS A 62 -23.59 5.00 13.34
N SER A 63 -22.35 4.88 12.84
CA SER A 63 -21.87 3.69 12.14
C SER A 63 -21.40 2.56 13.09
N ASN A 64 -21.51 2.75 14.41
CA ASN A 64 -21.01 1.85 15.45
C ASN A 64 -19.50 1.56 15.27
N LEU A 65 -18.72 2.58 14.92
CA LEU A 65 -17.32 2.41 14.57
C LEU A 65 -16.52 1.81 15.74
N ALA A 66 -16.76 2.24 16.98
CA ALA A 66 -16.04 1.73 18.15
C ALA A 66 -16.26 0.22 18.34
N GLU A 67 -17.49 -0.26 18.15
CA GLU A 67 -17.85 -1.66 18.21
C GLU A 67 -17.19 -2.44 17.07
N LYS A 68 -17.13 -1.89 15.86
CA LYS A 68 -16.46 -2.54 14.72
C LYS A 68 -14.95 -2.62 14.91
N ILE A 69 -14.31 -1.58 15.45
CA ILE A 69 -12.89 -1.61 15.83
C ILE A 69 -12.68 -2.75 16.82
N LYS A 70 -13.45 -2.78 17.90
CA LYS A 70 -13.36 -3.84 18.91
C LYS A 70 -13.53 -5.23 18.29
N ALA A 71 -14.53 -5.43 17.43
CA ALA A 71 -14.81 -6.69 16.76
C ALA A 71 -13.63 -7.19 15.92
N GLN A 72 -12.96 -6.29 15.17
CA GLN A 72 -11.75 -6.64 14.43
C GLN A 72 -10.64 -7.14 15.37
N PHE A 73 -10.35 -6.37 16.42
CA PHE A 73 -9.25 -6.67 17.34
C PHE A 73 -9.53 -7.84 18.29
N SER A 74 -10.79 -8.20 18.52
CA SER A 74 -11.18 -9.39 19.30
C SER A 74 -11.26 -10.67 18.47
N GLY A 75 -11.05 -10.61 17.16
CA GLY A 75 -11.10 -11.77 16.28
C GLY A 75 -12.52 -12.22 15.91
N GLU A 76 -13.50 -11.32 15.98
CA GLU A 76 -14.83 -11.62 15.43
C GLU A 76 -14.75 -11.82 13.91
N VAL A 77 -15.72 -12.59 13.40
CA VAL A 77 -15.83 -12.91 11.97
C VAL A 77 -16.43 -11.72 11.23
N ILE A 78 -15.59 -10.71 10.97
CA ILE A 78 -16.00 -9.48 10.27
C ILE A 78 -15.87 -9.59 8.74
N ASN A 79 -15.08 -10.53 8.21
CA ASN A 79 -15.12 -10.88 6.79
C ASN A 79 -16.32 -11.81 6.57
N ASN A 80 -17.47 -11.18 6.34
CA ASN A 80 -18.78 -11.83 6.31
C ASN A 80 -18.99 -12.76 5.10
N THR A 81 -18.34 -12.49 3.97
CA THR A 81 -18.51 -13.26 2.72
C THR A 81 -17.64 -14.52 2.72
N GLU A 82 -16.42 -14.46 3.28
CA GLU A 82 -15.53 -15.62 3.40
C GLU A 82 -15.62 -16.34 4.76
N LYS A 83 -16.40 -15.79 5.71
CA LYS A 83 -16.57 -16.31 7.08
C LYS A 83 -15.26 -16.41 7.85
N ARG A 84 -14.44 -15.35 7.79
CA ARG A 84 -13.15 -15.29 8.47
C ARG A 84 -13.04 -14.12 9.45
N ALA A 85 -12.21 -14.29 10.46
CA ALA A 85 -11.68 -13.18 11.24
C ALA A 85 -10.71 -12.34 10.38
N VAL A 86 -10.35 -11.16 10.88
CA VAL A 86 -9.38 -10.25 10.23
C VAL A 86 -8.41 -9.76 11.28
N LEU A 87 -7.24 -10.40 11.33
CA LEU A 87 -6.36 -10.34 12.50
C LEU A 87 -4.91 -9.99 12.16
N HIS A 88 -4.64 -9.26 11.07
CA HIS A 88 -3.28 -8.83 10.72
C HIS A 88 -2.59 -8.02 11.84
N SER A 89 -3.34 -7.27 12.65
CA SER A 89 -2.81 -6.55 13.81
C SER A 89 -2.30 -7.48 14.93
N VAL A 90 -2.83 -8.69 15.06
CA VAL A 90 -2.37 -9.65 16.08
C VAL A 90 -0.94 -10.09 15.85
N LEU A 91 -0.51 -10.16 14.58
CA LEU A 91 0.83 -10.58 14.19
C LEU A 91 1.89 -9.61 14.71
N ARG A 92 1.55 -8.33 14.87
CA ARG A 92 2.46 -7.29 15.38
C ARG A 92 2.29 -6.99 16.87
N ALA A 93 1.35 -7.67 17.54
CA ALA A 93 1.12 -7.49 18.96
C ALA A 93 2.10 -8.30 19.84
N PRO A 94 2.28 -7.92 21.12
CA PRO A 94 2.98 -8.75 22.10
C PRO A 94 2.32 -10.11 22.31
N ASP A 95 3.09 -11.12 22.70
CA ASP A 95 2.61 -12.51 22.82
C ASP A 95 1.46 -12.68 23.82
N VAL A 96 1.46 -11.91 24.90
CA VAL A 96 0.34 -11.89 25.87
C VAL A 96 -0.98 -11.49 25.19
N ILE A 97 -0.92 -10.57 24.22
CA ILE A 97 -2.08 -10.15 23.45
C ILE A 97 -2.46 -11.23 22.41
N LYS A 98 -1.47 -11.86 21.75
CA LYS A 98 -1.71 -13.00 20.84
C LYS A 98 -2.42 -14.14 21.57
N GLN A 99 -1.94 -14.53 22.74
CA GLN A 99 -2.53 -15.56 23.60
C GLN A 99 -3.98 -15.24 23.97
N LYS A 100 -4.26 -13.98 24.31
CA LYS A 100 -5.61 -13.53 24.65
C LYS A 100 -6.59 -13.61 23.47
N ILE A 101 -6.16 -13.24 22.27
CA ILE A 101 -7.04 -13.12 21.09
C ILE A 101 -7.17 -14.45 20.35
N LEU A 102 -6.06 -15.16 20.15
CA LEU A 102 -6.01 -16.39 19.34
C LEU A 102 -6.29 -17.66 20.16
N ALA A 103 -6.26 -17.57 21.49
CA ALA A 103 -6.43 -18.70 22.40
C ALA A 103 -5.54 -19.89 21.99
N ALA A 104 -6.13 -21.04 21.64
CA ALA A 104 -5.40 -22.26 21.29
C ALA A 104 -4.49 -22.12 20.05
N SER A 105 -4.76 -21.16 19.15
CA SER A 105 -3.94 -20.94 17.94
C SER A 105 -2.73 -20.02 18.19
N ALA A 106 -2.60 -19.42 19.39
CA ALA A 106 -1.51 -18.50 19.68
C ALA A 106 -0.13 -19.17 19.64
N ASP A 107 -0.03 -20.39 20.17
CA ASP A 107 1.24 -21.11 20.26
C ASP A 107 1.81 -21.42 18.87
N GLU A 108 0.96 -21.75 17.90
CA GLU A 108 1.38 -21.99 16.51
C GLU A 108 1.91 -20.69 15.85
N VAL A 109 1.24 -19.56 16.08
CA VAL A 109 1.67 -18.26 15.56
C VAL A 109 3.02 -17.87 16.17
N ILE A 110 3.15 -17.95 17.49
CA ILE A 110 4.39 -17.59 18.21
C ILE A 110 5.53 -18.51 17.78
N ALA A 111 5.30 -19.82 17.70
CA ALA A 111 6.30 -20.78 17.22
C ALA A 111 6.71 -20.50 15.77
N THR A 112 5.77 -20.10 14.90
CA THR A 112 6.08 -19.72 13.52
C THR A 112 6.95 -18.47 13.44
N GLU A 113 6.65 -17.44 14.26
CA GLU A 113 7.45 -16.22 14.33
C GLU A 113 8.86 -16.51 14.88
N GLN A 114 8.96 -17.36 15.90
CA GLN A 114 10.24 -17.80 16.42
C GLN A 114 11.05 -18.58 15.38
N HIS A 115 10.42 -19.54 14.68
CA HIS A 115 11.08 -20.32 13.63
C HIS A 115 11.55 -19.43 12.47
N MET A 116 10.74 -18.46 12.07
CA MET A 116 11.13 -17.44 11.10
C MET A 116 12.35 -16.63 11.58
N ALA A 117 12.38 -16.23 12.86
CA ALA A 117 13.52 -15.52 13.42
C ALA A 117 14.79 -16.38 13.45
N GLU A 118 14.68 -17.66 13.80
CA GLU A 118 15.79 -18.63 13.77
C GLU A 118 16.36 -18.79 12.35
N ILE A 119 15.50 -18.85 11.32
CA ILE A 119 15.94 -18.87 9.92
C ILE A 119 16.75 -17.61 9.56
N VAL A 120 16.26 -16.43 9.97
CA VAL A 120 16.93 -15.15 9.71
C VAL A 120 18.29 -15.08 10.40
N ASP A 121 18.38 -15.49 11.66
CA ASP A 121 19.63 -15.49 12.42
C ASP A 121 20.62 -16.52 11.84
N ASP A 122 20.16 -17.72 11.51
CA ASP A 122 21.01 -18.76 10.96
C ASP A 122 21.61 -18.36 9.61
N ILE A 123 20.82 -17.74 8.73
CA ILE A 123 21.29 -17.25 7.42
C ILE A 123 22.24 -16.05 7.59
N SER A 124 21.85 -15.05 8.38
CA SER A 124 22.64 -13.81 8.53
C SER A 124 23.99 -14.05 9.22
N THR A 125 24.03 -14.95 10.20
CA THR A 125 25.29 -15.33 10.88
C THR A 125 26.15 -16.28 10.02
N GLY A 126 25.55 -16.95 9.03
CA GLY A 126 26.21 -17.97 8.20
C GLY A 126 26.30 -19.33 8.89
N LYS A 127 25.40 -19.61 9.85
CA LYS A 127 25.20 -20.96 10.38
C LYS A 127 24.48 -21.85 9.37
N LEU A 128 23.51 -21.28 8.64
CA LEU A 128 22.94 -21.90 7.45
C LEU A 128 23.68 -21.36 6.21
N LEU A 129 24.34 -22.28 5.50
CA LEU A 129 25.12 -21.99 4.30
C LEU A 129 24.39 -22.47 3.05
N SER A 130 24.79 -21.92 1.90
CA SER A 130 24.30 -22.34 0.60
C SER A 130 24.77 -23.75 0.25
N ALA A 131 24.31 -24.27 -0.90
CA ALA A 131 24.73 -25.58 -1.39
C ALA A 131 26.25 -25.64 -1.69
N SER A 132 26.89 -24.52 -1.99
CA SER A 132 28.35 -24.45 -2.15
C SER A 132 29.13 -24.40 -0.82
N GLY A 133 28.43 -24.30 0.32
CA GLY A 133 29.05 -24.06 1.62
C GLY A 133 29.44 -22.59 1.86
N GLU A 134 28.99 -21.68 1.01
CA GLU A 134 29.23 -20.24 1.14
C GLU A 134 28.04 -19.55 1.83
N LYS A 135 28.25 -18.30 2.27
CA LYS A 135 27.14 -17.47 2.74
C LYS A 135 26.26 -17.08 1.55
N PHE A 136 24.96 -16.98 1.80
CA PHE A 136 24.04 -16.40 0.84
C PHE A 136 24.38 -14.93 0.57
N THR A 137 24.30 -14.51 -0.69
CA THR A 137 24.50 -13.12 -1.12
C THR A 137 23.21 -12.47 -1.60
N ASP A 138 22.24 -13.30 -1.99
CA ASP A 138 21.00 -12.85 -2.62
C ASP A 138 19.81 -13.66 -2.11
N VAL A 139 18.65 -13.01 -2.01
CA VAL A 139 17.35 -13.65 -1.81
C VAL A 139 16.40 -13.26 -2.94
N ILE A 140 15.81 -14.25 -3.61
CA ILE A 140 14.69 -14.07 -4.54
C ILE A 140 13.39 -14.36 -3.80
N ALA A 141 12.51 -13.36 -3.71
CA ALA A 141 11.14 -13.52 -3.27
C ALA A 141 10.21 -13.64 -4.49
N ILE A 142 9.47 -14.75 -4.58
CA ILE A 142 8.54 -15.04 -5.68
C ILE A 142 7.11 -15.02 -5.13
N GLY A 143 6.31 -14.06 -5.58
CA GLY A 143 4.93 -13.89 -5.13
C GLY A 143 4.23 -12.78 -5.90
N ILE A 144 2.90 -12.78 -5.94
CA ILE A 144 2.11 -11.77 -6.65
C ILE A 144 1.07 -11.12 -5.74
N GLY A 145 0.69 -9.87 -6.04
CA GLY A 145 -0.29 -9.10 -5.27
C GLY A 145 0.19 -8.87 -3.83
N GLY A 146 -0.57 -9.39 -2.86
CA GLY A 146 -0.29 -9.23 -1.43
C GLY A 146 1.04 -9.85 -0.98
N SER A 147 1.49 -10.89 -1.68
CA SER A 147 2.79 -11.54 -1.48
C SER A 147 3.97 -10.76 -2.10
N TYR A 148 3.73 -9.55 -2.63
CA TYR A 148 4.72 -8.77 -3.37
C TYR A 148 4.84 -7.33 -2.87
N TYR A 149 3.73 -6.57 -2.86
CA TYR A 149 3.82 -5.12 -2.66
C TYR A 149 4.31 -4.71 -1.28
N GLY A 150 3.87 -5.38 -0.22
CA GLY A 150 4.36 -5.11 1.15
C GLY A 150 5.86 -5.31 1.26
N ILE A 151 6.40 -6.38 0.69
CA ILE A 151 7.84 -6.66 0.66
C ILE A 151 8.57 -5.59 -0.17
N LYS A 152 8.07 -5.29 -1.37
CA LYS A 152 8.67 -4.31 -2.28
C LYS A 152 8.78 -2.92 -1.66
N VAL A 153 7.71 -2.41 -1.06
CA VAL A 153 7.71 -1.08 -0.44
C VAL A 153 8.63 -1.05 0.77
N SER A 154 8.63 -2.08 1.60
CA SER A 154 9.50 -2.11 2.78
C SER A 154 10.97 -2.27 2.44
N LEU A 155 11.32 -3.08 1.44
CA LEU A 155 12.69 -3.19 0.95
C LEU A 155 13.21 -1.83 0.44
N SER A 156 12.39 -1.07 -0.30
CA SER A 156 12.81 0.24 -0.80
C SER A 156 12.87 1.30 0.31
N ALA A 157 11.91 1.29 1.23
CA ALA A 157 11.80 2.24 2.33
C ALA A 157 12.93 2.07 3.35
N LEU A 158 13.31 0.83 3.65
CA LEU A 158 14.31 0.50 4.67
C LEU A 158 15.70 0.21 4.10
N ASN A 159 16.03 0.76 2.93
CA ASN A 159 17.32 0.52 2.27
C ASN A 159 18.55 0.80 3.18
N THR A 160 18.47 1.82 4.04
CA THR A 160 19.56 2.12 5.00
C THR A 160 19.69 1.12 6.16
N PHE A 161 18.72 0.21 6.30
CA PHE A 161 18.68 -0.85 7.30
C PHE A 161 18.97 -2.22 6.69
N HIS A 162 19.46 -2.30 5.46
CA HIS A 162 19.94 -3.55 4.86
C HIS A 162 21.28 -3.93 5.51
N THR A 163 21.21 -4.58 6.67
CA THR A 163 22.36 -4.79 7.57
C THR A 163 23.00 -6.17 7.47
N THR A 164 22.33 -7.14 6.84
CA THR A 164 22.83 -8.53 6.77
C THR A 164 23.78 -8.78 5.60
N GLY A 165 23.85 -7.85 4.65
CA GLY A 165 24.62 -8.00 3.41
C GLY A 165 23.88 -8.78 2.31
N LEU A 166 22.66 -9.27 2.55
CA LEU A 166 21.82 -9.89 1.53
C LEU A 166 21.17 -8.86 0.62
N ASN A 167 21.24 -9.09 -0.68
CA ASN A 167 20.47 -8.34 -1.67
C ASN A 167 19.12 -9.03 -1.92
N ALA A 168 18.03 -8.27 -1.92
CA ALA A 168 16.71 -8.82 -2.21
C ALA A 168 16.21 -8.50 -3.62
N HIS A 169 15.63 -9.51 -4.25
CA HIS A 169 15.03 -9.45 -5.58
C HIS A 169 13.59 -9.93 -5.50
N VAL A 170 12.65 -9.13 -5.99
CA VAL A 170 11.21 -9.47 -5.97
C VAL A 170 10.72 -9.78 -7.38
N ILE A 171 10.07 -10.93 -7.56
CA ILE A 171 9.48 -11.39 -8.83
C ILE A 171 8.00 -11.63 -8.63
N ALA A 172 7.18 -10.99 -9.48
CA ALA A 172 5.72 -11.10 -9.45
C ALA A 172 5.09 -11.29 -10.83
N ASN A 173 5.51 -10.49 -11.80
CA ASN A 173 4.95 -10.54 -13.15
C ASN A 173 5.21 -11.91 -13.80
N VAL A 174 4.23 -12.40 -14.56
CA VAL A 174 4.33 -13.67 -15.31
C VAL A 174 5.07 -13.53 -16.63
N ASP A 175 5.31 -12.29 -17.09
CA ASP A 175 6.18 -12.02 -18.22
C ASP A 175 7.59 -12.56 -17.94
N GLY A 176 8.05 -13.49 -18.80
CA GLY A 176 9.33 -14.19 -18.65
C GLY A 176 10.53 -13.26 -18.61
N ALA A 177 10.45 -12.08 -19.25
CA ALA A 177 11.52 -11.09 -19.19
C ALA A 177 11.81 -10.63 -17.74
N ALA A 178 10.79 -10.61 -16.87
CA ALA A 178 10.94 -10.19 -15.48
C ALA A 178 11.80 -11.17 -14.66
N VAL A 179 11.66 -12.49 -14.88
CA VAL A 179 12.51 -13.48 -14.23
C VAL A 179 13.89 -13.53 -14.87
N GLU A 180 14.00 -13.49 -16.20
CA GLU A 180 15.27 -13.50 -16.92
C GLU A 180 16.19 -12.34 -16.53
N GLU A 181 15.64 -11.12 -16.40
CA GLU A 181 16.40 -9.93 -15.98
C GLU A 181 17.02 -10.09 -14.59
N LYS A 182 16.36 -10.81 -13.67
CA LYS A 182 16.90 -11.10 -12.34
C LYS A 182 17.95 -12.19 -12.41
N LEU A 183 17.62 -13.32 -13.04
CA LEU A 183 18.53 -14.47 -13.12
C LEU A 183 19.86 -14.13 -13.79
N ALA A 184 19.88 -13.20 -14.74
CA ALA A 184 21.10 -12.73 -15.39
C ALA A 184 22.12 -12.06 -14.44
N LYS A 185 21.70 -11.64 -13.23
CA LYS A 185 22.53 -10.93 -12.24
C LYS A 185 22.93 -11.81 -11.06
N LEU A 186 22.40 -13.03 -10.97
CA LEU A 186 22.44 -13.85 -9.77
C LEU A 186 23.39 -15.04 -9.92
N ASN A 187 23.97 -15.45 -8.81
CA ASN A 187 24.78 -16.65 -8.72
C ASN A 187 23.98 -17.80 -8.07
N VAL A 188 23.77 -18.89 -8.81
CA VAL A 188 23.05 -20.08 -8.30
C VAL A 188 23.65 -20.58 -6.99
N ALA A 189 24.97 -20.54 -6.83
CA ALA A 189 25.67 -21.08 -5.67
C ALA A 189 25.39 -20.30 -4.37
N THR A 190 24.94 -19.05 -4.43
CA THR A 190 24.76 -18.17 -3.26
C THR A 190 23.40 -17.50 -3.20
N THR A 191 22.43 -17.94 -4.02
CA THR A 191 21.07 -17.38 -4.08
C THR A 191 20.07 -18.22 -3.31
N LEU A 192 19.43 -17.61 -2.30
CA LEU A 192 18.27 -18.14 -1.59
C LEU A 192 16.97 -17.87 -2.36
N VAL A 193 16.00 -18.76 -2.30
CA VAL A 193 14.66 -18.57 -2.89
C VAL A 193 13.57 -18.71 -1.83
N VAL A 194 12.64 -17.76 -1.81
CA VAL A 194 11.43 -17.77 -0.97
C VAL A 194 10.19 -17.73 -1.87
N VAL A 195 9.41 -18.80 -1.89
CA VAL A 195 8.15 -18.88 -2.66
C VAL A 195 6.97 -18.55 -1.76
N ILE A 196 6.19 -17.53 -2.09
CA ILE A 196 5.10 -17.02 -1.25
C ILE A 196 3.76 -17.20 -1.98
N SER A 197 3.06 -18.29 -1.67
CA SER A 197 1.76 -18.61 -2.26
C SER A 197 0.91 -19.44 -1.30
N LYS A 198 -0.27 -18.91 -0.93
CA LYS A 198 -1.23 -19.60 -0.05
C LYS A 198 -1.54 -21.01 -0.53
N THR A 199 -1.96 -21.13 -1.79
CA THR A 199 -2.39 -22.40 -2.38
C THR A 199 -1.23 -23.21 -2.95
N PHE A 200 -0.08 -22.56 -3.17
CA PHE A 200 1.06 -23.09 -3.92
C PHE A 200 0.73 -23.47 -5.38
N THR A 201 -0.39 -22.96 -5.90
CA THR A 201 -0.90 -23.23 -7.26
C THR A 201 -1.17 -21.97 -8.07
N THR A 202 -0.92 -20.78 -7.51
CA THR A 202 -1.04 -19.51 -8.23
C THR A 202 -0.18 -19.57 -9.50
N GLN A 203 -0.81 -19.44 -10.67
CA GLN A 203 -0.19 -19.73 -11.95
C GLN A 203 1.08 -18.91 -12.18
N GLU A 204 1.01 -17.60 -11.94
CA GLU A 204 2.11 -16.66 -12.13
C GLU A 204 3.29 -17.00 -11.20
N THR A 205 3.00 -17.24 -9.92
CA THR A 205 4.01 -17.62 -8.92
C THR A 205 4.65 -18.97 -9.24
N LEU A 206 3.85 -19.96 -9.65
CA LEU A 206 4.35 -21.30 -9.96
C LEU A 206 5.21 -21.32 -11.23
N LEU A 207 4.82 -20.58 -12.27
CA LEU A 207 5.64 -20.46 -13.49
C LEU A 207 6.99 -19.81 -13.19
N ASN A 208 7.01 -18.73 -12.40
CA ASN A 208 8.24 -18.10 -11.97
C ASN A 208 9.09 -19.04 -11.09
N ALA A 209 8.48 -19.73 -10.13
CA ALA A 209 9.17 -20.70 -9.29
C ALA A 209 9.78 -21.85 -10.12
N LEU A 210 9.05 -22.37 -11.10
CA LEU A 210 9.58 -23.40 -12.02
C LEU A 210 10.74 -22.87 -12.86
N ALA A 211 10.66 -21.63 -13.37
CA ALA A 211 11.75 -21.02 -14.13
C ALA A 211 13.03 -20.89 -13.27
N VAL A 212 12.91 -20.38 -12.05
CA VAL A 212 14.04 -20.27 -11.11
C VAL A 212 14.57 -21.66 -10.72
N LYS A 213 13.69 -22.63 -10.42
CA LYS A 213 14.08 -24.02 -10.12
C LYS A 213 14.86 -24.65 -11.26
N ASN A 214 14.37 -24.53 -12.48
CA ASN A 214 15.04 -25.08 -13.67
C ASN A 214 16.39 -24.42 -13.91
N TRP A 215 16.48 -23.10 -13.72
CA TRP A 215 17.75 -22.37 -13.79
C TRP A 215 18.75 -22.86 -12.74
N MET A 216 18.33 -23.03 -11.48
CA MET A 216 19.21 -23.53 -10.41
C MET A 216 19.67 -24.97 -10.69
N LEU A 217 18.75 -25.88 -11.03
CA LEU A 217 19.10 -27.28 -11.33
C LEU A 217 20.02 -27.42 -12.55
N LYS A 218 19.89 -26.53 -13.55
CA LYS A 218 20.73 -26.57 -14.75
C LYS A 218 22.18 -26.12 -14.49
N HIS A 219 22.40 -25.20 -13.55
CA HIS A 219 23.71 -24.59 -13.32
C HIS A 219 24.35 -24.99 -11.99
N SER A 220 23.63 -25.69 -11.11
CA SER A 220 24.17 -26.26 -9.87
C SER A 220 24.89 -27.57 -10.13
N ALA A 221 26.02 -27.78 -9.46
CA ALA A 221 26.66 -29.09 -9.34
C ALA A 221 26.05 -29.96 -8.22
N ASP A 222 25.26 -29.36 -7.33
CA ASP A 222 24.59 -30.01 -6.20
C ASP A 222 23.15 -30.37 -6.57
N ALA A 223 22.83 -31.67 -6.52
CA ALA A 223 21.49 -32.19 -6.84
C ALA A 223 20.44 -31.81 -5.79
N ASP A 224 20.86 -31.51 -4.55
CA ASP A 224 19.99 -31.19 -3.42
C ASP A 224 19.84 -29.66 -3.24
N ILE A 225 20.21 -28.86 -4.25
CA ILE A 225 20.19 -27.39 -4.17
C ILE A 225 18.80 -26.84 -3.79
N ILE A 226 17.73 -27.52 -4.20
CA ILE A 226 16.37 -27.12 -3.85
C ILE A 226 16.13 -27.25 -2.35
N GLU A 227 16.52 -28.38 -1.76
CA GLU A 227 16.35 -28.62 -0.33
C GLU A 227 17.16 -27.63 0.53
N LYS A 228 18.34 -27.22 0.05
CA LYS A 228 19.28 -26.35 0.78
C LYS A 228 18.97 -24.86 0.65
N GLN A 229 18.44 -24.41 -0.49
CA GLN A 229 18.32 -22.97 -0.80
C GLN A 229 16.88 -22.48 -0.97
N TRP A 230 15.87 -23.34 -0.76
CA TRP A 230 14.46 -22.96 -0.92
C TRP A 230 13.68 -22.98 0.38
N PHE A 231 12.86 -21.94 0.51
CA PHE A 231 11.87 -21.73 1.57
C PHE A 231 10.53 -21.45 0.93
N ALA A 232 9.46 -21.72 1.68
CA ALA A 232 8.11 -21.41 1.25
C ALA A 232 7.28 -20.80 2.38
N VAL A 233 6.36 -19.91 2.00
CA VAL A 233 5.29 -19.44 2.87
C VAL A 233 3.98 -19.89 2.25
N SER A 234 3.32 -20.88 2.88
CA SER A 234 2.16 -21.54 2.27
C SER A 234 1.29 -22.26 3.29
N THR A 235 -0.01 -22.39 2.96
CA THR A 235 -0.91 -23.33 3.64
C THR A 235 -0.86 -24.74 3.05
N ASN A 236 -0.28 -24.90 1.85
CA ASN A 236 -0.29 -26.16 1.12
C ASN A 236 1.07 -26.86 1.21
N ILE A 237 1.35 -27.42 2.40
CA ILE A 237 2.60 -28.12 2.71
C ILE A 237 2.85 -29.23 1.69
N SER A 238 1.83 -30.02 1.35
CA SER A 238 1.96 -31.13 0.40
C SER A 238 2.48 -30.68 -0.97
N LYS A 239 1.95 -29.59 -1.53
CA LYS A 239 2.39 -29.08 -2.84
C LYS A 239 3.79 -28.46 -2.79
N ALA A 240 4.13 -27.77 -1.70
CA ALA A 240 5.46 -27.22 -1.51
C ALA A 240 6.53 -28.33 -1.35
N THR A 241 6.20 -29.40 -0.63
CA THR A 241 7.10 -30.57 -0.51
C THR A 241 7.18 -31.37 -1.82
N GLU A 242 6.08 -31.56 -2.55
CA GLU A 242 6.10 -32.14 -3.91
C GLU A 242 6.98 -31.32 -4.87
N PHE A 243 7.01 -30.00 -4.68
CA PHE A 243 7.91 -29.11 -5.41
C PHE A 243 9.39 -29.27 -5.01
N GLY A 244 9.69 -29.90 -3.87
CA GLY A 244 11.05 -30.16 -3.38
C GLY A 244 11.49 -29.25 -2.23
N VAL A 245 10.61 -28.42 -1.68
CA VAL A 245 10.93 -27.62 -0.48
C VAL A 245 10.87 -28.52 0.75
N LEU A 246 11.93 -28.52 1.56
CA LEU A 246 11.95 -29.25 2.83
C LEU A 246 10.82 -28.80 3.75
N ALA A 247 10.12 -29.73 4.38
CA ALA A 247 8.98 -29.43 5.25
C ALA A 247 9.31 -28.42 6.35
N LYS A 248 10.50 -28.50 6.95
CA LYS A 248 11.00 -27.54 7.96
C LYS A 248 11.26 -26.12 7.40
N ASN A 249 11.40 -25.96 6.09
CA ASN A 249 11.59 -24.66 5.43
C ASN A 249 10.26 -24.06 4.95
N ILE A 250 9.12 -24.68 5.29
CA ILE A 250 7.78 -24.19 4.96
C ILE A 250 7.20 -23.51 6.20
N LEU A 251 6.98 -22.20 6.11
CA LEU A 251 6.30 -21.41 7.12
C LEU A 251 4.79 -21.35 6.82
N PRO A 252 3.90 -21.60 7.80
CA PRO A 252 2.47 -21.55 7.59
C PRO A 252 1.95 -20.12 7.40
N MET A 253 0.72 -20.02 6.92
CA MET A 253 -0.05 -18.78 6.86
C MET A 253 -1.49 -19.07 7.29
N TRP A 254 -2.16 -18.13 7.94
CA TRP A 254 -3.52 -18.34 8.41
C TRP A 254 -4.55 -17.67 7.50
N ASP A 255 -5.78 -18.16 7.52
CA ASP A 255 -6.83 -17.71 6.60
C ASP A 255 -7.33 -16.29 6.88
N TRP A 256 -7.25 -15.85 8.13
CA TRP A 256 -7.52 -14.49 8.60
C TRP A 256 -6.41 -13.48 8.27
N VAL A 257 -5.29 -13.93 7.68
CA VAL A 257 -4.27 -13.05 7.11
C VAL A 257 -4.63 -12.75 5.66
N GLY A 258 -5.25 -11.60 5.43
CA GLY A 258 -5.52 -11.09 4.09
C GLY A 258 -4.21 -10.78 3.36
N GLY A 259 -4.12 -11.12 2.07
CA GLY A 259 -2.88 -11.00 1.30
C GLY A 259 -2.29 -9.58 1.32
N ARG A 260 -3.10 -8.55 1.11
CA ARG A 260 -2.69 -7.13 1.15
C ARG A 260 -2.31 -6.60 2.54
N PHE A 261 -2.50 -7.41 3.59
CA PHE A 261 -2.15 -7.14 4.98
C PHE A 261 -1.14 -8.16 5.54
N SER A 262 -0.44 -8.91 4.67
CA SER A 262 0.30 -10.11 5.09
C SER A 262 1.75 -9.88 5.47
N LEU A 263 2.32 -8.69 5.22
CA LEU A 263 3.74 -8.36 5.48
C LEU A 263 4.19 -8.71 6.90
N TRP A 264 3.28 -8.59 7.87
CA TRP A 264 3.53 -8.82 9.30
C TRP A 264 3.74 -10.30 9.67
N SER A 265 3.38 -11.22 8.75
CA SER A 265 3.49 -12.67 8.93
C SER A 265 4.81 -13.22 8.37
N ALA A 266 4.92 -14.53 8.22
CA ALA A 266 5.99 -15.20 7.50
C ALA A 266 6.22 -14.69 6.06
N VAL A 267 5.21 -14.05 5.44
CA VAL A 267 5.37 -13.34 4.16
C VAL A 267 6.49 -12.28 4.23
N GLY A 268 6.74 -11.70 5.41
CA GLY A 268 7.82 -10.76 5.65
C GLY A 268 9.23 -11.35 5.64
N LEU A 269 9.41 -12.67 5.48
CA LEU A 269 10.72 -13.35 5.55
C LEU A 269 11.77 -12.70 4.63
N PRO A 270 11.50 -12.40 3.35
CA PRO A 270 12.50 -11.76 2.50
C PRO A 270 12.97 -10.39 3.01
N LEU A 271 12.08 -9.62 3.66
CA LEU A 271 12.46 -8.36 4.28
C LEU A 271 13.31 -8.62 5.53
N ALA A 272 12.85 -9.51 6.42
CA ALA A 272 13.54 -9.83 7.67
C ALA A 272 14.96 -10.37 7.43
N LEU A 273 15.16 -11.16 6.36
CA LEU A 273 16.47 -11.64 5.94
C LEU A 273 17.44 -10.49 5.59
N VAL A 274 16.94 -9.39 5.04
CA VAL A 274 17.77 -8.25 4.60
C VAL A 274 18.03 -7.27 5.74
N ILE A 275 17.02 -7.00 6.58
CA ILE A 275 17.11 -6.00 7.64
C ILE A 275 17.42 -6.57 9.03
N GLY A 276 17.42 -7.90 9.17
CA GLY A 276 17.60 -8.61 10.43
C GLY A 276 16.36 -8.58 11.34
N ASN A 277 16.34 -9.49 12.32
CA ASN A 277 15.24 -9.65 13.27
C ASN A 277 14.99 -8.39 14.12
N GLU A 278 16.05 -7.69 14.54
CA GLU A 278 15.92 -6.48 15.35
C GLU A 278 15.10 -5.40 14.63
N ASN A 279 15.44 -5.11 13.36
CA ASN A 279 14.72 -4.10 12.59
C ASN A 279 13.34 -4.58 12.16
N PHE A 280 13.15 -5.88 11.87
CA PHE A 280 11.82 -6.43 11.59
C PHE A 280 10.89 -6.34 12.81
N ASN A 281 11.41 -6.57 14.02
CA ASN A 281 10.65 -6.38 15.26
C ASN A 281 10.32 -4.90 15.52
N LYS A 282 11.25 -3.98 15.24
CA LYS A 282 10.98 -2.53 15.28
C LYS A 282 9.88 -2.10 14.30
N LEU A 283 9.87 -2.68 13.09
CA LEU A 283 8.81 -2.48 12.12
C LEU A 283 7.44 -2.90 12.69
N LYS A 284 7.35 -4.09 13.27
CA LYS A 284 6.12 -4.57 13.93
C LYS A 284 5.73 -3.68 15.11
N GLN A 285 6.70 -3.24 15.90
CA GLN A 285 6.49 -2.39 17.07
C GLN A 285 5.87 -1.03 16.72
N GLY A 286 6.34 -0.36 15.67
CA GLY A 286 5.75 0.91 15.23
C GLY A 286 4.32 0.75 14.72
N ALA A 287 4.06 -0.34 13.99
CA ALA A 287 2.71 -0.68 13.56
C ALA A 287 1.77 -0.99 14.75
N TYR A 288 2.27 -1.68 15.77
CA TYR A 288 1.53 -1.92 17.01
C TYR A 288 1.25 -0.65 17.82
N GLN A 289 2.18 0.33 17.83
CA GLN A 289 1.91 1.64 18.45
C GLN A 289 0.74 2.34 17.77
N MET A 290 0.66 2.28 16.43
CA MET A 290 -0.48 2.80 15.68
C MET A 290 -1.78 2.00 15.97
N ASP A 291 -1.69 0.67 16.17
CA ASP A 291 -2.84 -0.13 16.62
C ASP A 291 -3.36 0.30 17.99
N GLN A 292 -2.46 0.62 18.93
CA GLN A 292 -2.83 1.09 20.27
C GLN A 292 -3.47 2.47 20.22
N HIS A 293 -2.92 3.38 19.41
CA HIS A 293 -3.54 4.67 19.14
C HIS A 293 -4.94 4.51 18.54
N PHE A 294 -5.07 3.66 17.52
CA PHE A 294 -6.34 3.45 16.83
C PHE A 294 -7.45 2.91 17.75
N GLN A 295 -7.12 1.98 18.66
CA GLN A 295 -8.11 1.38 19.57
C GLN A 295 -8.50 2.28 20.75
N ASN A 296 -7.57 3.09 21.27
CA ASN A 296 -7.72 3.72 22.58
C ASN A 296 -7.91 5.25 22.53
N THR A 297 -7.70 5.88 21.38
CA THR A 297 -7.81 7.34 21.24
C THR A 297 -9.21 7.78 20.80
N PRO A 298 -9.82 8.81 21.43
CA PRO A 298 -11.08 9.41 20.98
C PRO A 298 -11.03 9.82 19.51
N PHE A 299 -12.14 9.73 18.78
CA PHE A 299 -12.17 9.91 17.32
C PHE A 299 -11.66 11.27 16.86
N GLU A 300 -11.84 12.30 17.67
CA GLU A 300 -11.38 13.68 17.42
C GLU A 300 -9.86 13.81 17.37
N GLN A 301 -9.14 12.90 18.03
CA GLN A 301 -7.67 12.87 18.08
C GLN A 301 -7.09 11.64 17.37
N ASN A 302 -7.95 10.75 16.86
CA ASN A 302 -7.56 9.48 16.29
C ASN A 302 -7.17 9.64 14.82
N MET A 303 -5.88 9.83 14.56
CA MET A 303 -5.29 10.01 13.23
C MET A 303 -5.86 9.11 12.10
N PRO A 304 -5.95 7.77 12.21
CA PRO A 304 -6.63 6.95 11.20
C PRO A 304 -8.10 7.34 10.93
N VAL A 305 -8.87 7.63 11.99
CA VAL A 305 -10.28 8.03 11.88
C VAL A 305 -10.39 9.40 11.21
N LEU A 306 -9.58 10.38 11.62
CA LEU A 306 -9.51 11.70 10.99
C LEU A 306 -9.22 11.58 9.48
N MET A 307 -8.18 10.83 9.10
CA MET A 307 -7.84 10.62 7.68
C MET A 307 -8.97 9.94 6.91
N ALA A 308 -9.64 8.96 7.52
CA ALA A 308 -10.77 8.26 6.90
C ALA A 308 -11.96 9.19 6.66
N LEU A 309 -12.33 9.99 7.67
CA LEU A 309 -13.44 10.94 7.61
C LEU A 309 -13.17 12.08 6.62
N LEU A 310 -11.94 12.59 6.56
CA LEU A 310 -11.53 13.56 5.53
C LEU A 310 -11.60 12.95 4.13
N GLY A 311 -11.22 11.69 3.98
CA GLY A 311 -11.38 10.96 2.73
C GLY A 311 -12.85 10.81 2.33
N ILE A 312 -13.74 10.48 3.26
CA ILE A 312 -15.20 10.40 3.04
C ILE A 312 -15.77 11.78 2.71
N TRP A 313 -15.33 12.84 3.40
CA TRP A 313 -15.75 14.21 3.09
C TRP A 313 -15.41 14.59 1.65
N ASN A 314 -14.15 14.37 1.26
CA ASN A 314 -13.69 14.64 -0.10
C ASN A 314 -14.43 13.78 -1.14
N ARG A 315 -14.62 12.49 -0.86
CA ARG A 315 -15.21 11.52 -1.78
C ARG A 315 -16.73 11.63 -1.92
N ASN A 316 -17.44 11.75 -0.81
CA ASN A 316 -18.91 11.64 -0.76
C ASN A 316 -19.60 13.00 -0.62
N ALA A 317 -18.99 13.97 0.06
CA ALA A 317 -19.56 15.31 0.23
C ALA A 317 -19.13 16.24 -0.93
N LEU A 318 -17.82 16.36 -1.17
CA LEU A 318 -17.27 17.20 -2.23
C LEU A 318 -17.19 16.51 -3.60
N GLN A 319 -17.39 15.19 -3.64
CA GLN A 319 -17.49 14.36 -4.85
C GLN A 319 -16.20 14.27 -5.68
N TYR A 320 -15.04 14.34 -5.03
CA TYR A 320 -13.76 14.17 -5.69
C TYR A 320 -13.49 12.68 -6.02
N SER A 321 -13.04 12.43 -7.25
CA SER A 321 -12.90 11.11 -7.84
C SER A 321 -11.65 10.35 -7.39
N SER A 322 -10.62 11.09 -7.02
CA SER A 322 -9.24 10.62 -6.99
C SER A 322 -8.55 11.01 -5.68
N LEU A 323 -7.49 10.29 -5.33
CA LEU A 323 -6.57 10.61 -4.22
C LEU A 323 -5.13 10.45 -4.71
N ALA A 324 -4.34 11.51 -4.62
CA ALA A 324 -2.91 11.47 -4.91
C ALA A 324 -2.11 11.15 -3.65
N ILE A 325 -1.20 10.18 -3.73
CA ILE A 325 -0.22 9.85 -2.68
C ILE A 325 1.15 10.29 -3.15
N LEU A 326 1.71 11.33 -2.54
CA LEU A 326 2.92 11.99 -3.03
C LEU A 326 4.02 11.95 -1.95
N PRO A 327 4.81 10.87 -1.89
CA PRO A 327 5.92 10.79 -0.96
C PRO A 327 7.10 11.65 -1.45
N TYR A 328 7.49 12.65 -0.67
CA TYR A 328 8.73 13.40 -0.81
C TYR A 328 9.86 12.71 -0.04
N ASP A 329 10.06 11.43 -0.36
CA ASP A 329 11.17 10.61 0.11
C ASP A 329 11.41 9.50 -0.92
N HIS A 330 12.62 9.43 -1.48
CA HIS A 330 12.96 8.47 -2.53
C HIS A 330 12.79 7.00 -2.10
N SER A 331 12.95 6.72 -0.81
CA SER A 331 12.80 5.38 -0.25
C SER A 331 11.34 4.88 -0.36
N LEU A 332 10.37 5.81 -0.35
CA LEU A 332 8.93 5.55 -0.44
C LEU A 332 8.36 5.54 -1.87
N ARG A 333 9.20 5.56 -2.92
CA ARG A 333 8.75 5.55 -4.33
C ARG A 333 7.78 4.42 -4.71
N ALA A 334 7.83 3.29 -3.99
CA ALA A 334 6.92 2.17 -4.20
C ALA A 334 5.59 2.25 -3.42
N LEU A 335 5.46 3.20 -2.49
CA LEU A 335 4.30 3.35 -1.61
C LEU A 335 2.99 3.62 -2.38
N PRO A 336 2.95 4.48 -3.43
CA PRO A 336 1.71 4.70 -4.18
C PRO A 336 1.16 3.39 -4.77
N GLY A 337 2.02 2.52 -5.31
CA GLY A 337 1.62 1.22 -5.84
C GLY A 337 1.13 0.24 -4.76
N TYR A 338 1.71 0.29 -3.55
CA TYR A 338 1.21 -0.48 -2.41
C TYR A 338 -0.18 -0.01 -1.96
N LEU A 339 -0.42 1.30 -1.90
CA LEU A 339 -1.72 1.86 -1.50
C LEU A 339 -2.79 1.72 -2.59
N GLN A 340 -2.40 1.68 -3.86
CA GLN A 340 -3.31 1.27 -4.94
C GLN A 340 -3.90 -0.11 -4.66
N GLN A 341 -3.06 -1.09 -4.32
CA GLN A 341 -3.57 -2.40 -3.97
C GLN A 341 -4.40 -2.33 -2.67
N THR A 342 -3.81 -1.79 -1.60
CA THR A 342 -4.37 -1.95 -0.26
C THR A 342 -5.70 -1.20 -0.11
N ASP A 343 -5.84 0.00 -0.68
CA ASP A 343 -7.08 0.79 -0.62
C ASP A 343 -8.10 0.29 -1.65
N MET A 344 -7.73 0.24 -2.94
CA MET A 344 -8.70 -0.01 -4.01
C MET A 344 -9.19 -1.47 -4.03
N GLU A 345 -8.35 -2.45 -3.72
CA GLU A 345 -8.79 -3.86 -3.63
C GLU A 345 -9.67 -4.10 -2.38
N SER A 346 -9.45 -3.32 -1.31
CA SER A 346 -10.28 -3.40 -0.09
C SER A 346 -11.65 -2.75 -0.31
N ASN A 347 -11.65 -1.46 -0.69
CA ASN A 347 -12.83 -0.61 -0.64
C ASN A 347 -13.41 -0.28 -2.01
N GLY A 348 -12.82 -0.76 -3.12
CA GLY A 348 -13.36 -0.67 -4.48
C GLY A 348 -14.56 -1.61 -4.69
N LYS A 349 -15.57 -1.51 -3.82
CA LYS A 349 -16.76 -2.36 -3.79
C LYS A 349 -18.00 -1.54 -4.07
N SER A 350 -19.09 -2.22 -4.43
CA SER A 350 -20.37 -1.56 -4.69
C SER A 350 -21.57 -2.23 -4.03
N VAL A 351 -21.31 -3.20 -3.16
CA VAL A 351 -22.31 -4.00 -2.46
C VAL A 351 -22.03 -3.92 -0.96
N SER A 352 -23.09 -3.77 -0.17
CA SER A 352 -23.01 -3.68 1.29
C SER A 352 -22.77 -5.06 1.92
N ASN A 353 -22.48 -5.06 3.22
CA ASN A 353 -22.38 -6.28 4.03
C ASN A 353 -23.67 -7.11 4.06
N ALA A 354 -24.82 -6.50 3.72
CA ALA A 354 -26.11 -7.17 3.62
C ALA A 354 -26.39 -7.74 2.21
N GLY A 355 -25.51 -7.51 1.23
CA GLY A 355 -25.70 -7.94 -0.15
C GLY A 355 -26.49 -6.95 -1.01
N GLU A 356 -26.75 -5.74 -0.52
CA GLU A 356 -27.50 -4.71 -1.24
C GLU A 356 -26.59 -3.79 -2.04
N LYS A 357 -27.08 -3.24 -3.16
CA LYS A 357 -26.34 -2.22 -3.92
C LYS A 357 -26.16 -0.95 -3.07
N LEU A 358 -24.93 -0.48 -2.95
CA LEU A 358 -24.64 0.79 -2.28
C LEU A 358 -25.17 1.98 -3.10
N ALA A 359 -25.79 2.95 -2.42
CA ALA A 359 -26.33 4.17 -3.01
C ALA A 359 -25.28 5.28 -3.18
N TRP A 360 -24.05 5.06 -2.73
CA TRP A 360 -22.95 6.01 -2.75
C TRP A 360 -21.69 5.42 -3.40
N GLN A 361 -20.79 6.32 -3.80
CA GLN A 361 -19.45 5.96 -4.23
C GLN A 361 -18.59 5.53 -3.04
N THR A 362 -17.67 4.59 -3.27
CA THR A 362 -16.74 4.03 -2.26
C THR A 362 -15.32 4.52 -2.52
N ALA A 363 -14.30 3.66 -2.55
CA ALA A 363 -12.90 4.07 -2.72
C ALA A 363 -12.68 5.03 -3.90
N PRO A 364 -11.82 6.06 -3.75
CA PRO A 364 -11.36 6.87 -4.87
C PRO A 364 -10.34 6.09 -5.72
N THR A 365 -10.05 6.60 -6.92
CA THR A 365 -8.86 6.14 -7.65
C THR A 365 -7.61 6.64 -6.94
N VAL A 366 -6.78 5.72 -6.47
CA VAL A 366 -5.49 6.05 -5.84
C VAL A 366 -4.40 6.07 -6.91
N PHE A 367 -3.59 7.13 -6.93
CA PHE A 367 -2.42 7.21 -7.80
C PHE A 367 -1.33 8.06 -7.15
N GLY A 368 -0.13 8.07 -7.74
CA GLY A 368 0.93 8.94 -7.27
C GLY A 368 2.31 8.49 -7.72
N GLN A 369 3.29 9.33 -7.37
CA GLN A 369 4.71 9.14 -7.62
C GLN A 369 5.48 9.92 -6.55
N GLU A 370 6.74 9.56 -6.31
CA GLU A 370 7.63 10.35 -5.46
C GLU A 370 7.81 11.79 -5.95
N GLY A 371 7.86 12.72 -5.00
CA GLY A 371 8.36 14.07 -5.23
C GLY A 371 9.89 14.07 -5.38
N THR A 372 10.48 14.95 -6.18
CA THR A 372 9.84 15.99 -7.02
C THR A 372 9.43 15.49 -8.41
N ASN A 373 9.65 14.21 -8.75
CA ASN A 373 9.37 13.67 -10.09
C ASN A 373 7.91 13.90 -10.52
N GLY A 374 6.95 13.67 -9.61
CA GLY A 374 5.53 13.94 -9.87
C GLY A 374 5.22 15.41 -10.22
N GLN A 375 6.00 16.36 -9.70
CA GLN A 375 5.87 17.79 -10.03
C GLN A 375 6.09 18.06 -11.51
N HIS A 376 7.05 17.33 -12.10
CA HIS A 376 7.45 17.46 -13.49
C HIS A 376 6.75 16.44 -14.41
N ALA A 377 5.67 15.81 -13.95
CA ALA A 377 4.90 14.84 -14.71
C ALA A 377 3.41 15.21 -14.78
N PHE A 378 2.66 14.98 -13.70
CA PHE A 378 1.19 15.10 -13.71
C PHE A 378 0.66 16.24 -12.84
N MET A 379 1.49 16.91 -12.03
CA MET A 379 1.02 18.03 -11.21
C MET A 379 0.52 19.22 -12.03
N GLN A 380 0.89 19.33 -13.31
CA GLN A 380 0.25 20.26 -14.25
C GLN A 380 -1.28 20.12 -14.26
N LEU A 381 -1.77 18.88 -14.34
CA LEU A 381 -3.20 18.58 -14.25
C LEU A 381 -3.74 19.03 -12.90
N MET A 382 -3.03 18.72 -11.82
CA MET A 382 -3.48 19.06 -10.46
C MET A 382 -3.63 20.57 -10.24
N HIS A 383 -2.74 21.39 -10.82
CA HIS A 383 -2.76 22.85 -10.65
C HIS A 383 -3.72 23.59 -11.60
N GLN A 384 -3.85 23.15 -12.85
CA GLN A 384 -4.54 23.93 -13.90
C GLN A 384 -5.74 23.24 -14.56
N SER A 385 -5.97 21.93 -14.37
CA SER A 385 -7.24 21.30 -14.76
C SER A 385 -8.35 21.71 -13.79
N ASP A 386 -9.63 21.68 -14.18
CA ASP A 386 -10.74 21.92 -13.26
C ASP A 386 -10.94 20.78 -12.24
N GLU A 387 -10.38 19.60 -12.48
CA GLU A 387 -10.48 18.46 -11.55
C GLU A 387 -9.73 18.75 -10.24
N ILE A 388 -10.42 18.69 -9.11
CA ILE A 388 -9.81 18.79 -7.78
C ILE A 388 -9.35 17.41 -7.33
N ILE A 389 -8.07 17.30 -6.99
CA ILE A 389 -7.44 16.04 -6.57
C ILE A 389 -6.90 16.21 -5.14
N PRO A 390 -7.64 15.71 -4.13
CA PRO A 390 -7.12 15.58 -2.78
C PRO A 390 -5.78 14.88 -2.76
N THR A 391 -4.87 15.34 -1.90
CA THR A 391 -3.48 14.88 -1.88
C THR A 391 -3.01 14.57 -0.46
N ASP A 392 -2.40 13.41 -0.26
CA ASP A 392 -1.57 13.12 0.91
C ASP A 392 -0.09 13.33 0.53
N PHE A 393 0.51 14.40 1.02
CA PHE A 393 1.95 14.60 1.00
C PHE A 393 2.59 13.85 2.16
N ILE A 394 3.69 13.12 1.91
CA ILE A 394 4.39 12.37 2.96
C ILE A 394 5.88 12.72 2.89
N VAL A 395 6.48 13.23 3.97
CA VAL A 395 7.88 13.66 3.96
C VAL A 395 8.60 13.36 5.27
N CYS A 396 9.86 12.93 5.15
CA CYS A 396 10.74 12.81 6.31
C CYS A 396 11.43 14.14 6.59
N LEU A 397 11.40 14.61 7.84
CA LEU A 397 12.10 15.82 8.27
C LEU A 397 13.63 15.65 8.18
N LYS A 398 14.13 14.43 8.39
CA LYS A 398 15.54 14.06 8.20
C LYS A 398 15.67 13.02 7.09
N GLY A 399 16.42 13.36 6.05
CA GLY A 399 16.73 12.46 4.95
C GLY A 399 17.76 11.40 5.32
N ALA A 400 17.73 10.28 4.59
CA ALA A 400 18.71 9.20 4.71
C ALA A 400 20.08 9.54 4.08
N SER A 401 20.13 10.54 3.20
CA SER A 401 21.33 10.95 2.46
C SER A 401 22.26 11.84 3.29
N LYS A 402 23.55 11.82 2.98
CA LYS A 402 24.56 12.75 3.53
C LYS A 402 24.60 14.11 2.81
N LEU A 403 23.62 14.39 1.94
CA LEU A 403 23.51 15.62 1.14
C LEU A 403 22.40 16.53 1.73
N PRO A 404 22.69 17.35 2.75
CA PRO A 404 21.65 18.12 3.47
C PRO A 404 20.96 19.16 2.60
N GLU A 405 21.67 19.81 1.68
CA GLU A 405 21.09 20.82 0.76
C GLU A 405 20.01 20.20 -0.14
N HIS A 406 20.25 18.99 -0.65
CA HIS A 406 19.26 18.25 -1.45
C HIS A 406 18.01 17.95 -0.63
N HIS A 407 18.18 17.53 0.63
CA HIS A 407 17.05 17.25 1.51
C HIS A 407 16.25 18.51 1.85
N GLN A 408 16.93 19.63 2.10
CA GLN A 408 16.28 20.91 2.33
C GLN A 408 15.46 21.36 1.11
N VAL A 409 16.00 21.25 -0.10
CA VAL A 409 15.28 21.56 -1.34
C VAL A 409 14.08 20.64 -1.54
N LEU A 410 14.21 19.33 -1.25
CA LEU A 410 13.11 18.37 -1.32
C LEU A 410 11.96 18.75 -0.37
N VAL A 411 12.28 19.04 0.89
CA VAL A 411 11.29 19.46 1.90
C VAL A 411 10.64 20.78 1.53
N ALA A 412 11.42 21.77 1.09
CA ALA A 412 10.90 23.06 0.63
C ALA A 412 9.91 22.89 -0.52
N ASN A 413 10.22 22.01 -1.47
CA ASN A 413 9.32 21.65 -2.57
C ASN A 413 8.04 20.97 -2.10
N CYS A 414 8.11 20.05 -1.13
CA CYS A 414 6.92 19.42 -0.54
C CYS A 414 5.97 20.48 0.06
N PHE A 415 6.52 21.39 0.87
CA PHE A 415 5.74 22.43 1.53
C PHE A 415 5.18 23.44 0.52
N ALA A 416 6.00 23.88 -0.43
CA ALA A 416 5.58 24.79 -1.49
C ALA A 416 4.44 24.20 -2.35
N GLN A 417 4.47 22.91 -2.66
CA GLN A 417 3.39 22.28 -3.43
C GLN A 417 2.09 22.19 -2.62
N SER A 418 2.17 21.86 -1.33
CA SER A 418 0.98 21.88 -0.46
C SER A 418 0.37 23.28 -0.34
N GLU A 419 1.21 24.31 -0.29
CA GLU A 419 0.79 25.72 -0.25
C GLU A 419 0.19 26.17 -1.59
N ALA A 420 0.82 25.82 -2.71
CA ALA A 420 0.37 26.17 -4.05
C ALA A 420 -1.00 25.57 -4.38
N LEU A 421 -1.24 24.30 -4.01
CA LEU A 421 -2.55 23.66 -4.19
C LEU A 421 -3.66 24.37 -3.40
N MET A 422 -3.35 24.89 -2.21
CA MET A 422 -4.30 25.65 -1.42
C MET A 422 -4.54 27.06 -1.99
N ARG A 423 -3.47 27.80 -2.25
CA ARG A 423 -3.55 29.22 -2.64
C ARG A 423 -4.00 29.43 -4.07
N GLY A 424 -3.45 28.66 -5.01
CA GLY A 424 -3.55 28.98 -6.42
C GLY A 424 -2.83 30.30 -6.77
N LYS A 425 -3.23 30.86 -7.91
CA LYS A 425 -2.78 32.15 -8.41
C LYS A 425 -3.90 32.74 -9.26
N THR A 426 -4.45 33.87 -8.83
CA THR A 426 -5.59 34.54 -9.46
C THR A 426 -5.22 35.25 -10.75
N LEU A 427 -6.20 35.50 -11.63
CA LEU A 427 -5.96 36.22 -12.88
C LEU A 427 -5.33 37.59 -12.64
N ALA A 428 -5.82 38.35 -11.66
CA ALA A 428 -5.29 39.67 -11.32
C ALA A 428 -3.82 39.62 -10.87
N GLU A 429 -3.44 38.65 -10.03
CA GLU A 429 -2.04 38.47 -9.63
C GLU A 429 -1.14 38.15 -10.82
N VAL A 430 -1.63 37.36 -11.78
CA VAL A 430 -0.88 37.06 -13.01
C VAL A 430 -0.77 38.30 -13.90
N GLU A 431 -1.85 39.07 -14.08
CA GLU A 431 -1.85 40.30 -14.87
C GLU A 431 -0.86 41.32 -14.31
N ASP A 432 -0.81 41.47 -12.99
CA ASP A 432 0.16 42.32 -12.28
C ASP A 432 1.60 41.81 -12.51
N GLU A 433 1.85 40.50 -12.36
CA GLU A 433 3.17 39.91 -12.61
C GLU A 433 3.65 40.12 -14.06
N LEU A 434 2.77 39.94 -15.04
CA LEU A 434 3.10 40.12 -16.45
C LEU A 434 3.28 41.59 -16.82
N THR A 435 2.54 42.50 -16.18
CA THR A 435 2.73 43.95 -16.30
C THR A 435 4.10 44.36 -15.78
N VAL A 436 4.51 43.88 -14.60
CA VAL A 436 5.84 44.13 -14.03
C VAL A 436 6.95 43.54 -14.91
N ALA A 437 6.69 42.42 -15.57
CA ALA A 437 7.62 41.81 -16.54
C ALA A 437 7.71 42.57 -17.88
N GLY A 438 6.93 43.64 -18.07
CA GLY A 438 7.01 44.53 -19.23
C GLY A 438 6.31 44.02 -20.49
N LEU A 439 5.35 43.10 -20.36
CA LEU A 439 4.57 42.62 -21.50
C LEU A 439 3.54 43.67 -21.97
N THR A 440 3.13 43.57 -23.24
CA THR A 440 2.06 44.43 -23.77
C THR A 440 0.69 44.03 -23.22
N ALA A 441 -0.27 44.95 -23.22
CA ALA A 441 -1.63 44.65 -22.77
C ALA A 441 -2.29 43.51 -23.57
N GLU A 442 -1.97 43.38 -24.86
CA GLU A 442 -2.45 42.28 -25.71
C GLU A 442 -1.84 40.93 -25.28
N ASP A 443 -0.52 40.90 -25.04
CA ASP A 443 0.15 39.69 -24.55
C ASP A 443 -0.34 39.29 -23.16
N ILE A 444 -0.59 40.26 -22.28
CA ILE A 444 -1.13 40.02 -20.92
C ILE A 444 -2.52 39.41 -21.01
N ALA A 445 -3.43 40.00 -21.80
CA ALA A 445 -4.79 39.52 -21.95
C ALA A 445 -4.85 38.09 -22.49
N MET A 446 -3.91 37.71 -23.36
CA MET A 446 -3.80 36.36 -23.88
C MET A 446 -3.15 35.40 -22.86
N LEU A 447 -2.02 35.78 -22.25
CA LEU A 447 -1.20 34.87 -21.44
C LEU A 447 -1.71 34.70 -20.00
N ALA A 448 -2.34 35.72 -19.42
CA ALA A 448 -2.72 35.69 -18.00
C ALA A 448 -3.68 34.55 -17.63
N PRO A 449 -4.73 34.25 -18.44
CA PRO A 449 -5.59 33.09 -18.21
C PRO A 449 -4.81 31.76 -18.21
N HIS A 450 -3.80 31.62 -19.06
CA HIS A 450 -2.97 30.39 -19.13
C HIS A 450 -2.04 30.19 -17.93
N LYS A 451 -1.72 31.25 -17.18
CA LYS A 451 -0.86 31.19 -15.98
C LYS A 451 -1.66 31.23 -14.67
N THR A 452 -2.98 31.32 -14.76
CA THR A 452 -3.89 31.22 -13.61
C THR A 452 -3.87 29.79 -13.05
N MET A 453 -3.95 29.67 -11.73
CA MET A 453 -4.04 28.39 -11.01
C MET A 453 -5.21 28.44 -10.04
N LYS A 454 -6.10 27.45 -10.10
CA LYS A 454 -7.39 27.47 -9.38
C LYS A 454 -7.28 27.53 -7.86
N GLY A 455 -6.18 27.01 -7.29
CA GLY A 455 -6.04 26.84 -5.84
C GLY A 455 -7.13 25.96 -5.24
N ASN A 456 -7.49 26.22 -3.99
CA ASN A 456 -8.60 25.59 -3.28
C ASN A 456 -8.63 24.04 -3.35
N THR A 457 -7.46 23.41 -3.50
CA THR A 457 -7.31 21.96 -3.60
C THR A 457 -6.87 21.40 -2.25
N PRO A 458 -7.64 20.48 -1.64
CA PRO A 458 -7.37 20.03 -0.29
C PRO A 458 -6.15 19.12 -0.22
N SER A 459 -5.38 19.23 0.87
CA SER A 459 -4.26 18.33 1.11
C SER A 459 -4.07 18.01 2.59
N ASN A 460 -3.46 16.85 2.84
CA ASN A 460 -2.84 16.48 4.10
C ASN A 460 -1.32 16.50 3.93
N THR A 461 -0.61 16.88 4.98
CA THR A 461 0.85 16.76 5.07
C THR A 461 1.20 15.86 6.25
N LEU A 462 1.70 14.66 5.95
CA LEU A 462 2.16 13.68 6.92
C LEU A 462 3.69 13.77 7.05
N LEU A 463 4.15 14.13 8.26
CA LEU A 463 5.55 14.27 8.59
C LEU A 463 6.02 13.05 9.40
N LEU A 464 7.21 12.57 9.04
CA LEU A 464 7.97 11.57 9.79
C LEU A 464 9.28 12.22 10.23
N ASP A 465 9.78 11.94 11.43
CA ASP A 465 11.09 12.47 11.85
C ASP A 465 12.23 11.99 10.93
N LYS A 466 12.18 10.71 10.58
CA LYS A 466 13.09 10.01 9.65
C LYS A 466 12.43 8.70 9.21
N MET A 467 12.89 8.13 8.09
CA MET A 467 12.48 6.78 7.70
C MET A 467 13.18 5.73 8.56
N THR A 468 12.47 5.11 9.48
CA THR A 468 12.94 3.97 10.31
C THR A 468 11.98 2.80 10.17
N PRO A 469 12.36 1.58 10.61
CA PRO A 469 11.43 0.47 10.68
C PRO A 469 10.16 0.83 11.47
N GLU A 470 10.28 1.45 12.65
CA GLU A 470 9.13 1.86 13.46
C GLU A 470 8.20 2.83 12.70
N ASN A 471 8.76 3.89 12.13
CA ASN A 471 7.94 4.91 11.44
C ASN A 471 7.29 4.35 10.17
N LEU A 472 7.97 3.46 9.44
CA LEU A 472 7.35 2.76 8.31
C LEU A 472 6.20 1.86 8.80
N GLY A 473 6.41 1.13 9.90
CA GLY A 473 5.38 0.28 10.49
C GLY A 473 4.14 1.06 10.86
N ALA A 474 4.32 2.17 11.56
CA ALA A 474 3.25 3.10 11.92
C ALA A 474 2.54 3.66 10.66
N LEU A 475 3.30 4.04 9.62
CA LEU A 475 2.76 4.57 8.37
C LEU A 475 1.88 3.55 7.64
N LEU A 476 2.34 2.29 7.51
CA LEU A 476 1.54 1.25 6.86
C LEU A 476 0.27 0.97 7.68
N ALA A 477 0.38 0.80 8.99
CA ALA A 477 -0.76 0.57 9.89
C ALA A 477 -1.78 1.73 9.89
N LEU A 478 -1.31 2.97 9.77
CA LEU A 478 -2.15 4.16 9.65
C LEU A 478 -3.10 4.04 8.45
N TYR A 479 -2.55 3.68 7.28
CA TYR A 479 -3.36 3.49 6.08
C TYR A 479 -4.26 2.25 6.17
N GLU A 480 -3.80 1.14 6.75
CA GLU A 480 -4.63 -0.04 6.99
C GLU A 480 -5.89 0.32 7.81
N HIS A 481 -5.73 1.08 8.90
CA HIS A 481 -6.83 1.50 9.76
C HIS A 481 -7.72 2.56 9.10
N LYS A 482 -7.14 3.51 8.36
CA LYS A 482 -7.90 4.46 7.53
C LYS A 482 -8.86 3.71 6.59
N ILE A 483 -8.33 2.70 5.89
CA ILE A 483 -9.09 1.89 4.94
C ILE A 483 -10.20 1.11 5.65
N PHE A 484 -9.92 0.53 6.83
CA PHE A 484 -10.92 -0.14 7.65
C PHE A 484 -12.07 0.80 8.05
N VAL A 485 -11.76 1.99 8.58
CA VAL A 485 -12.77 2.98 9.00
C VAL A 485 -13.66 3.37 7.83
N GLN A 486 -13.07 3.62 6.65
CA GLN A 486 -13.84 3.92 5.45
C GLN A 486 -14.77 2.77 5.03
N GLY A 487 -14.29 1.53 5.09
CA GLY A 487 -15.10 0.34 4.80
C GLY A 487 -16.28 0.18 5.75
N VAL A 488 -16.07 0.42 7.04
CA VAL A 488 -17.12 0.41 8.06
C VAL A 488 -18.20 1.45 7.76
N ILE A 489 -17.80 2.70 7.52
CA ILE A 489 -18.76 3.80 7.27
C ILE A 489 -19.50 3.59 5.94
N TRP A 490 -18.81 3.09 4.90
CA TRP A 490 -19.45 2.71 3.63
C TRP A 490 -20.27 1.41 3.71
N GLN A 491 -20.25 0.71 4.86
CA GLN A 491 -21.01 -0.52 5.12
C GLN A 491 -20.65 -1.67 4.17
N LEU A 492 -19.39 -1.79 3.78
CA LEU A 492 -18.89 -2.82 2.85
C LEU A 492 -17.90 -3.78 3.54
N ASN A 493 -17.54 -4.86 2.84
CA ASN A 493 -16.49 -5.77 3.27
C ASN A 493 -15.14 -5.37 2.66
N SER A 494 -14.25 -4.83 3.48
CA SER A 494 -12.90 -4.42 3.06
C SER A 494 -11.92 -5.58 2.87
N PHE A 495 -12.31 -6.81 3.21
CA PHE A 495 -11.38 -7.92 3.40
C PHE A 495 -11.54 -9.07 2.41
N ASP A 496 -12.57 -9.04 1.56
CA ASP A 496 -12.71 -9.94 0.41
C ASP A 496 -12.22 -9.29 -0.91
N GLN A 497 -12.21 -10.05 -2.01
CA GLN A 497 -11.80 -9.58 -3.35
C GLN A 497 -12.44 -10.37 -4.51
N TRP A 498 -13.75 -10.62 -4.48
CA TRP A 498 -14.45 -11.41 -5.52
C TRP A 498 -14.26 -10.88 -6.97
N GLY A 499 -13.98 -9.59 -7.13
CA GLY A 499 -13.78 -8.95 -8.44
C GLY A 499 -12.63 -9.51 -9.27
N VAL A 500 -11.69 -10.27 -8.69
CA VAL A 500 -10.55 -10.85 -9.42
C VAL A 500 -10.85 -12.21 -10.09
N GLU A 501 -11.97 -12.85 -9.78
CA GLU A 501 -12.22 -14.25 -10.17
C GLU A 501 -12.57 -14.42 -11.65
N LEU A 502 -13.41 -13.55 -12.20
CA LEU A 502 -13.85 -13.66 -13.60
C LEU A 502 -12.66 -13.58 -14.57
N GLY A 503 -11.71 -12.67 -14.31
CA GLY A 503 -10.50 -12.53 -15.11
C GLY A 503 -9.64 -13.82 -15.10
N LYS A 504 -9.50 -14.47 -13.94
CA LYS A 504 -8.77 -15.74 -13.81
C LYS A 504 -9.47 -16.88 -14.56
N GLN A 505 -10.80 -16.99 -14.42
CA GLN A 505 -11.60 -18.01 -15.12
C GLN A 505 -11.49 -17.84 -16.64
N LEU A 506 -11.71 -16.62 -17.15
CA LEU A 506 -11.59 -16.32 -18.57
C LEU A 506 -10.15 -16.51 -19.07
N GLY A 507 -9.14 -16.16 -18.28
CA GLY A 507 -7.73 -16.40 -18.61
C GLY A 507 -7.42 -17.87 -18.89
N ASN A 508 -7.93 -18.78 -18.05
CA ASN A 508 -7.81 -20.22 -18.28
C ASN A 508 -8.50 -20.67 -19.58
N SER A 509 -9.72 -20.17 -19.85
CA SER A 509 -10.43 -20.46 -21.09
C SER A 509 -9.71 -19.93 -22.33
N ILE A 510 -9.16 -18.72 -22.27
CA ILE A 510 -8.36 -18.12 -23.36
C ILE A 510 -7.09 -18.93 -23.60
N LEU A 511 -6.38 -19.34 -22.54
CA LEU A 511 -5.17 -20.14 -22.67
C LEU A 511 -5.48 -21.52 -23.28
N ALA A 512 -6.60 -22.15 -22.92
CA ALA A 512 -7.04 -23.39 -23.54
C ALA A 512 -7.38 -23.19 -25.02
N ALA A 513 -8.10 -22.12 -25.37
CA ALA A 513 -8.41 -21.75 -26.74
C ALA A 513 -7.16 -21.48 -27.60
N MET A 514 -6.15 -20.80 -27.04
CA MET A 514 -4.86 -20.59 -27.71
C MET A 514 -4.16 -21.91 -28.04
N LYS A 515 -4.38 -22.96 -27.23
CA LYS A 515 -3.86 -24.32 -27.46
C LYS A 515 -4.77 -25.18 -28.35
N GLY A 516 -5.72 -24.59 -29.08
CA GLY A 516 -6.64 -25.29 -29.97
C GLY A 516 -7.94 -25.75 -29.34
N GLY A 517 -8.25 -25.30 -28.12
CA GLY A 517 -9.56 -25.52 -27.48
C GLY A 517 -10.69 -24.71 -28.12
N GLU A 518 -11.93 -24.95 -27.66
CA GLU A 518 -13.13 -24.29 -28.18
C GLU A 518 -13.15 -22.78 -27.90
N THR A 519 -13.73 -22.02 -28.83
CA THR A 519 -13.79 -20.54 -28.78
C THR A 519 -15.21 -19.97 -28.86
N THR A 520 -16.23 -20.82 -28.96
CA THR A 520 -17.64 -20.45 -29.24
C THR A 520 -18.25 -19.53 -28.20
N MET A 521 -17.85 -19.67 -26.93
CA MET A 521 -18.32 -18.84 -25.81
C MET A 521 -17.58 -17.49 -25.69
N LEU A 522 -16.55 -17.25 -26.50
CA LEU A 522 -15.76 -16.03 -26.48
C LEU A 522 -16.33 -14.99 -27.45
N SER A 523 -16.13 -13.70 -27.15
CA SER A 523 -16.49 -12.62 -28.06
C SER A 523 -15.73 -12.72 -29.39
N ALA A 524 -16.33 -12.23 -30.47
CA ALA A 524 -15.67 -12.17 -31.79
C ALA A 524 -14.34 -11.40 -31.75
N SER A 525 -14.25 -10.38 -30.89
CA SER A 525 -12.99 -9.66 -30.64
C SER A 525 -11.91 -10.59 -30.07
N SER A 526 -12.22 -11.32 -28.98
CA SER A 526 -11.29 -12.27 -28.35
C SER A 526 -10.86 -13.38 -29.30
N GLN A 527 -11.79 -13.93 -30.09
CA GLN A 527 -11.50 -14.95 -31.10
C GLN A 527 -10.49 -14.43 -32.14
N ASN A 528 -10.70 -13.20 -32.64
CA ASN A 528 -9.80 -12.57 -33.61
C ASN A 528 -8.41 -12.30 -33.01
N LEU A 529 -8.33 -11.88 -31.75
CA LEU A 529 -7.05 -11.69 -31.05
C LEU A 529 -6.27 -13.00 -30.88
N ILE A 530 -6.95 -14.08 -30.47
CA ILE A 530 -6.35 -15.42 -30.39
C ILE A 530 -5.84 -15.87 -31.76
N LYS A 531 -6.64 -15.68 -32.82
CA LYS A 531 -6.25 -16.00 -34.19
C LYS A 531 -4.99 -15.24 -34.60
N ARG A 532 -4.91 -13.94 -34.30
CA ARG A 532 -3.73 -13.12 -34.58
C ARG A 532 -2.49 -13.61 -33.83
N PHE A 533 -2.63 -13.92 -32.55
CA PHE A 533 -1.55 -14.48 -31.73
C PHE A 533 -1.02 -15.79 -32.35
N ASN A 534 -1.90 -16.78 -32.57
CA ASN A 534 -1.52 -18.07 -33.13
C ASN A 534 -0.86 -17.93 -34.52
N THR A 535 -1.38 -17.05 -35.38
CA THR A 535 -0.79 -16.81 -36.71
C THR A 535 0.61 -16.19 -36.63
N SER A 536 0.88 -15.39 -35.60
CA SER A 536 2.20 -14.75 -35.40
C SER A 536 3.25 -15.67 -34.80
N THR A 537 2.86 -16.65 -34.00
CA THR A 537 3.78 -17.57 -33.29
C THR A 537 4.07 -18.87 -34.04
N HIS A 538 3.28 -19.19 -35.08
CA HIS A 538 3.49 -20.36 -35.94
C HIS A 538 4.24 -20.04 -37.25
N LYS A 539 4.85 -18.86 -37.35
CA LYS A 539 5.90 -18.55 -38.34
C LYS A 539 7.25 -18.69 -37.68
#